data_AF-A0A4V1M4X1-F1
#
_entry.id   AF-A0A4V1M4X1-F1
#
_cell.length_a   1.000
_cell.length_b   1.000
_cell.length_c   1.000
_cell.angle_alpha   90.00
_cell.angle_beta   90.00
_cell.angle_gamma   90.00
#
_symmetry.space_group_name_H-M   'P 1'
#
loop_
_entity.id
_entity.type
_entity.pdbx_description
1 polymer ?
#
loop_
_entity_poly.entity_id
_entity_poly.type
_entity_poly.pdbx_seq_one_letter_code
_entity_poly.pdbx_strand_id
1 'polypeptide(L)'
;MTVFLLGTIPFPEGYGAGVHFAWPGGDYIPLGYLSNDKPSAIFRLRSSSPSSLVPIHNHQAACIGIELIHLSQLRIMIESSEEDKAKGKEVAARTDVGLVAEKVVKNSRNTNPTISVRKVVL
;
A
#
# COMPACT_ATOMS: atom_id res chain seq x y z
N MET A 1 2.55 -1.11 3.03
CA MET A 1 2.50 -1.95 4.24
C MET A 1 3.06 -3.31 3.92
N THR A 2 3.91 -3.86 4.78
CA THR A 2 4.60 -5.15 4.55
C THR A 2 4.20 -6.12 5.64
N VAL A 3 3.82 -7.33 5.25
CA VAL A 3 3.46 -8.42 6.17
C VAL A 3 4.28 -9.64 5.78
N PHE A 4 4.87 -10.32 6.77
CA PHE A 4 5.70 -11.49 6.54
C PHE A 4 5.65 -12.47 7.72
N LEU A 5 5.89 -13.74 7.43
CA LEU A 5 6.09 -14.79 8.43
C LEU A 5 7.48 -14.65 9.04
N LEU A 6 7.55 -14.78 10.36
CA LEU A 6 8.83 -14.75 11.09
C LEU A 6 9.72 -15.97 10.78
N GLY A 7 9.12 -17.07 10.30
CA GLY A 7 9.83 -18.31 9.95
C GLY A 7 10.10 -19.26 11.12
N THR A 8 9.59 -18.96 12.32
CA THR A 8 9.70 -19.84 13.50
C THR A 8 8.67 -20.96 13.51
N ILE A 9 7.45 -20.69 13.03
CA ILE A 9 6.34 -21.64 12.99
C ILE A 9 5.68 -21.53 11.60
N PRO A 10 5.72 -22.58 10.77
CA PRO A 10 5.00 -22.59 9.50
C PRO A 10 3.51 -22.75 9.73
N PHE A 11 2.70 -22.39 8.72
CA PHE A 11 1.28 -22.72 8.76
C PHE A 11 1.07 -24.24 8.74
N PRO A 12 0.03 -24.75 9.43
CA PRO A 12 -0.40 -26.13 9.27
C PRO A 12 -0.67 -26.48 7.80
N GLU A 13 -0.56 -27.76 7.46
CA GLU A 13 -0.82 -28.25 6.11
C GLU A 13 -2.25 -27.89 5.66
N GLY A 14 -2.38 -27.36 4.45
CA GLY A 14 -3.67 -26.92 3.93
C GLY A 14 -4.14 -25.55 4.42
N TYR A 15 -3.33 -24.81 5.20
CA TYR A 15 -3.69 -23.48 5.70
C TYR A 15 -2.74 -22.37 5.22
N GLY A 16 -3.27 -21.16 5.21
CA GLY A 16 -2.53 -19.91 5.06
C GLY A 16 -3.22 -18.82 5.86
N ALA A 17 -2.79 -17.57 5.68
CA ALA A 17 -3.43 -16.43 6.33
C ALA A 17 -4.02 -15.44 5.34
N GLY A 18 -5.27 -15.04 5.56
CA GLY A 18 -5.88 -13.87 4.92
C GLY A 18 -5.47 -12.59 5.64
N VAL A 19 -5.12 -11.56 4.87
CA VAL A 19 -4.73 -10.24 5.38
C VAL A 19 -5.83 -9.25 5.04
N HIS A 20 -6.30 -8.56 6.07
CA HIS A 20 -7.35 -7.54 5.99
C HIS A 20 -6.87 -6.25 6.63
N PHE A 21 -7.43 -5.13 6.21
CA PHE A 21 -7.10 -3.81 6.75
C PHE A 21 -8.35 -2.97 6.90
N ALA A 22 -8.46 -2.20 7.97
CA ALA A 22 -9.54 -1.23 8.11
C ALA A 22 -8.98 0.16 8.43
N TRP A 23 -9.58 1.16 7.78
CA TRP A 23 -9.35 2.55 8.14
C TRP A 23 -10.05 2.88 9.48
N PRO A 24 -9.60 3.94 10.17
CA PRO A 24 -10.31 4.48 11.34
C PRO A 24 -11.82 4.62 11.10
N GLY A 25 -12.62 3.87 11.86
CA GLY A 25 -14.09 3.91 11.77
C GLY A 25 -14.71 3.23 10.54
N GLY A 26 -13.92 2.48 9.75
CA GLY A 26 -14.39 1.72 8.59
C GLY A 26 -14.38 0.20 8.80
N ASP A 27 -14.93 -0.51 7.82
CA ASP A 27 -14.93 -1.97 7.77
C ASP A 27 -13.62 -2.55 7.25
N TYR A 28 -13.35 -3.82 7.58
CA TYR A 28 -12.20 -4.56 7.08
C TYR A 28 -12.33 -4.84 5.58
N ILE A 29 -11.32 -4.43 4.82
CA ILE A 29 -11.16 -4.78 3.40
C ILE A 29 -10.08 -5.84 3.23
N PRO A 30 -10.29 -6.86 2.38
CA PRO A 30 -9.27 -7.86 2.07
C PRO A 30 -8.14 -7.21 1.28
N LEU A 31 -6.90 -7.45 1.70
CA LEU A 31 -5.69 -7.01 1.01
C LEU A 31 -4.98 -8.12 0.24
N GLY A 32 -5.08 -9.35 0.74
CA GLY A 32 -4.46 -10.52 0.12
C GLY A 32 -4.17 -11.61 1.15
N TYR A 33 -3.07 -12.33 0.95
CA TYR A 33 -2.79 -13.54 1.72
C TYR A 33 -1.28 -13.83 1.88
N LEU A 34 -0.98 -14.67 2.86
CA LEU A 34 0.32 -15.33 3.07
C LEU A 34 0.13 -16.85 3.11
N SER A 35 1.14 -17.59 2.67
CA SER A 35 1.22 -19.05 2.80
C SER A 35 2.67 -19.48 3.05
N ASN A 36 2.92 -20.76 3.28
CA ASN A 36 4.29 -21.27 3.41
C ASN A 36 5.11 -21.02 2.12
N ASP A 37 4.50 -21.14 0.94
CA ASP A 37 5.15 -20.86 -0.35
C ASP A 37 5.31 -19.36 -0.63
N LYS A 38 4.46 -18.52 -0.02
CA LYS A 38 4.49 -17.07 -0.15
C LYS A 38 4.52 -16.43 1.24
N PRO A 39 5.68 -16.43 1.90
CA PRO A 39 5.80 -16.04 3.31
C PRO A 39 5.79 -14.52 3.51
N SER A 40 5.74 -13.70 2.46
CA SER A 40 5.64 -12.25 2.59
C SER A 40 4.83 -11.60 1.46
N ALA A 41 4.25 -10.44 1.76
CA ALA A 41 3.53 -9.62 0.82
C ALA A 41 3.64 -8.13 1.17
N ILE A 42 3.68 -7.30 0.12
CA ILE A 42 3.66 -5.83 0.23
C ILE A 42 2.36 -5.34 -0.38
N PHE A 43 1.61 -4.58 0.42
CA PHE A 43 0.32 -3.99 0.05
C PHE A 43 0.45 -2.48 -0.07
N ARG A 44 0.05 -1.94 -1.22
CA ARG A 44 -0.03 -0.50 -1.44
C ARG A 44 -1.38 0.02 -0.93
N LEU A 45 -1.36 0.72 0.19
CA LEU A 45 -2.53 1.43 0.69
C LEU A 45 -2.64 2.76 -0.06
N ARG A 46 -3.78 2.99 -0.72
CA ARG A 46 -4.09 4.33 -1.27
C ARG A 46 -4.73 5.15 -0.15
N SER A 47 -4.50 6.46 -0.14
CA SER A 47 -5.25 7.35 0.77
C SER A 47 -6.71 7.34 0.34
N SER A 48 -7.52 6.48 0.96
CA SER A 48 -8.97 6.65 1.00
C SER A 48 -9.27 7.12 2.41
N SER A 49 -9.14 8.42 2.64
CA SER A 49 -10.02 9.04 3.62
C SER A 49 -11.40 8.99 2.96
N PRO A 50 -12.36 8.17 3.42
CA PRO A 50 -13.75 8.51 3.14
C PRO A 50 -13.95 9.89 3.78
N SER A 51 -14.20 10.92 2.96
CA SER A 51 -14.36 12.32 3.39
C SER A 51 -15.59 12.57 4.28
N SER A 52 -16.09 11.58 5.00
CA SER A 52 -17.33 11.67 5.76
C SER A 52 -17.26 10.87 7.05
N LEU A 53 -16.34 11.20 7.96
CA LEU A 53 -16.54 10.88 9.38
C LEU A 53 -16.05 12.08 10.21
N VAL A 54 -17.04 12.75 10.78
CA VAL A 54 -17.01 13.70 11.91
C VAL A 54 -15.69 13.77 12.69
N PRO A 55 -15.19 14.96 13.05
CA PRO A 55 -14.01 15.13 13.89
C PRO A 55 -14.39 14.81 15.34
N ILE A 56 -14.52 13.52 15.67
CA ILE A 56 -14.69 13.08 17.04
C ILE A 56 -13.31 12.69 17.55
N HIS A 57 -12.86 13.47 18.53
CA HIS A 57 -11.73 13.21 19.40
C HIS A 57 -11.68 11.74 19.84
N ASN A 58 -10.87 10.92 19.17
CA ASN A 58 -10.25 9.74 19.76
C ASN A 58 -9.14 9.24 18.83
N HIS A 59 -8.09 8.66 19.40
CA HIS A 59 -6.97 8.05 18.70
C HIS A 59 -7.43 6.83 17.86
N GLN A 60 -8.15 7.04 16.77
CA GLN A 60 -8.55 5.93 15.91
C GLN A 60 -7.38 5.57 14.99
N ALA A 61 -6.67 4.51 15.36
CA ALA A 61 -5.65 3.90 14.53
C ALA A 61 -6.29 3.03 13.45
N ALA A 62 -5.65 2.96 12.28
CA ALA A 62 -5.98 1.91 11.31
C ALA A 62 -5.60 0.55 11.89
N CYS A 63 -6.37 -0.49 11.58
CA CYS A 63 -6.14 -1.84 12.08
C CYS A 63 -5.79 -2.82 10.96
N ILE A 64 -4.98 -3.82 11.33
CA ILE A 64 -4.60 -4.97 10.50
C ILE A 64 -5.24 -6.22 11.07
N GLY A 65 -5.95 -6.97 10.24
CA GLY A 65 -6.50 -8.29 10.56
C GLY A 65 -5.70 -9.38 9.87
N ILE A 66 -5.33 -10.42 10.61
CA ILE A 66 -4.70 -11.63 10.06
C ILE A 66 -5.51 -12.81 10.56
N GLU A 67 -6.06 -13.58 9.62
CA GLU A 67 -6.94 -14.71 9.91
C GLU A 67 -6.38 -15.99 9.29
N LEU A 68 -6.36 -17.09 10.04
CA LEU A 68 -5.97 -18.40 9.54
C LEU A 68 -7.11 -19.01 8.71
N ILE A 69 -6.86 -19.30 7.45
CA ILE A 69 -7.86 -19.72 6.47
C ILE A 69 -7.34 -20.96 5.71
N HIS A 70 -8.25 -21.87 5.36
CA HIS A 70 -7.90 -23.03 4.53
C HIS A 70 -7.54 -22.60 3.09
N LEU A 71 -6.53 -23.22 2.48
CA LEU A 71 -5.98 -22.82 1.19
C LEU A 71 -7.01 -22.82 0.05
N SER A 72 -8.04 -23.67 0.13
CA SER A 72 -9.14 -23.68 -0.84
C SER A 72 -9.96 -22.38 -0.84
N GLN A 73 -10.29 -21.85 0.35
CA GLN A 73 -11.02 -20.59 0.50
C GLN A 73 -10.14 -19.41 0.11
N LEU A 74 -8.88 -19.49 0.51
CA LEU A 74 -7.87 -18.47 0.22
C LEU A 74 -7.62 -18.35 -1.29
N ARG A 75 -7.68 -19.45 -2.05
CA ARG A 75 -7.61 -19.46 -3.52
C ARG A 75 -8.74 -18.67 -4.19
N ILE A 76 -9.95 -18.73 -3.64
CA ILE A 76 -11.09 -17.94 -4.15
C ILE A 76 -10.84 -16.44 -3.95
N MET A 77 -10.26 -16.05 -2.80
CA MET A 77 -9.86 -14.66 -2.53
C MET A 77 -8.67 -14.19 -3.40
N ILE A 78 -7.79 -15.12 -3.79
CA ILE A 78 -6.67 -14.86 -4.69
C ILE A 78 -7.17 -14.52 -6.08
N GLU A 79 -8.10 -15.32 -6.60
CA GLU A 79 -8.58 -15.21 -7.96
C GLU A 79 -9.30 -13.88 -8.20
N SER A 80 -9.98 -13.34 -7.19
CA SER A 80 -10.55 -11.99 -7.23
C SER A 80 -9.51 -10.86 -7.11
N SER A 81 -8.29 -11.14 -6.62
CA SER A 81 -7.22 -10.15 -6.39
C SER A 81 -6.09 -10.17 -7.43
N GLU A 82 -5.94 -11.25 -8.22
CA GLU A 82 -4.90 -11.39 -9.26
C GLU A 82 -5.13 -10.43 -10.44
N GLU A 83 -6.38 -10.05 -10.75
CA GLU A 83 -6.68 -8.99 -11.72
C GLU A 83 -6.01 -7.64 -11.36
N ASP A 84 -5.79 -7.37 -10.08
CA ASP A 84 -5.17 -6.11 -9.63
C ASP A 84 -3.63 -6.14 -9.68
N LYS A 85 -3.01 -7.33 -9.68
CA LYS A 85 -1.56 -7.48 -9.90
C LYS A 85 -1.16 -7.14 -11.33
N ALA A 86 -1.98 -7.51 -12.31
CA ALA A 86 -1.80 -7.13 -13.71
C ALA A 86 -1.83 -5.60 -13.88
N LYS A 87 -2.82 -4.94 -13.24
CA LYS A 87 -2.92 -3.47 -13.21
C LYS A 87 -1.72 -2.81 -12.54
N GLY A 88 -1.12 -3.43 -11.52
CA GLY A 88 0.07 -2.90 -10.83
C GLY A 88 1.32 -2.85 -11.72
N LYS A 89 1.58 -3.93 -12.49
CA LYS A 89 2.64 -3.95 -13.51
C LYS A 89 2.39 -2.93 -14.61
N GLU A 90 1.14 -2.78 -15.03
CA GLU A 90 0.77 -1.80 -16.05
C GLU A 90 0.91 -0.35 -15.55
N VAL A 91 0.53 -0.04 -14.30
CA VAL A 91 0.76 1.28 -13.71
C VAL A 91 2.25 1.60 -13.59
N ALA A 92 3.08 0.62 -13.22
CA ALA A 92 4.53 0.80 -13.20
C ALA A 92 5.09 1.04 -14.61
N ALA A 93 4.57 0.35 -15.63
CA ALA A 93 4.97 0.53 -17.03
C ALA A 93 4.49 1.87 -17.62
N ARG A 94 3.34 2.38 -17.18
CA ARG A 94 2.76 3.68 -17.61
C ARG A 94 3.35 4.89 -16.88
N THR A 95 4.13 4.68 -15.83
CA THR A 95 4.76 5.78 -15.09
C THR A 95 5.98 6.28 -15.87
N ASP A 96 5.81 7.39 -16.59
CA ASP A 96 6.91 8.05 -17.29
C ASP A 96 7.85 8.73 -16.28
N VAL A 97 9.06 8.19 -16.16
CA VAL A 97 10.12 8.70 -15.27
C VAL A 97 10.48 10.15 -15.62
N GLY A 98 10.31 10.56 -16.89
CA GLY A 98 10.53 11.93 -17.36
C GLY A 98 9.52 12.93 -16.78
N LEU A 99 8.23 12.57 -16.73
CA LEU A 99 7.18 13.39 -16.11
C LEU A 99 7.39 13.55 -14.59
N VAL A 100 7.85 12.48 -13.93
CA VAL A 100 8.21 12.54 -12.51
C VAL A 100 9.40 13.49 -12.31
N ALA A 101 10.44 13.38 -13.14
CA ALA A 101 11.61 14.26 -13.08
C ALA A 101 11.26 15.73 -13.32
N GLU A 102 10.41 16.04 -14.31
CA GLU A 102 9.96 17.41 -14.56
C GLU A 102 9.20 17.96 -13.36
N LYS A 103 8.28 17.18 -12.79
CA LYS A 103 7.49 17.60 -11.63
C LYS A 103 8.34 17.84 -10.40
N VAL A 104 9.39 17.03 -10.20
CA VAL A 104 10.38 17.23 -9.13
C VAL A 104 11.17 18.53 -9.35
N VAL A 105 11.64 18.80 -10.57
CA VAL A 105 12.37 20.04 -10.90
C VAL A 105 11.49 21.27 -10.72
N LYS A 106 10.23 21.23 -11.18
CA LYS A 106 9.26 22.33 -10.99
C LYS A 106 8.95 22.57 -9.52
N ASN A 107 8.74 21.51 -8.74
CA ASN A 107 8.52 21.62 -7.30
C ASN A 107 9.74 22.23 -6.60
N SER A 108 10.96 21.81 -6.97
CA SER A 108 12.20 22.36 -6.41
C SER A 108 12.35 23.86 -6.67
N ARG A 109 12.08 24.33 -7.90
CA ARG A 109 12.14 25.77 -8.23
C ARG A 109 11.04 26.59 -7.56
N ASN A 110 9.85 26.04 -7.41
CA ASN A 110 8.74 26.71 -6.74
C ASN A 110 8.96 26.88 -5.23
N THR A 111 9.66 25.93 -4.58
CA THR A 111 10.02 26.01 -3.16
C THR A 111 11.19 26.95 -2.90
N ASN A 112 11.99 27.30 -3.91
CA ASN A 112 13.18 28.14 -3.74
C ASN A 112 13.30 29.25 -4.80
N PRO A 113 12.35 30.21 -4.89
CA PRO A 113 12.38 31.26 -5.90
C PRO A 113 13.44 32.35 -5.67
N THR A 114 14.13 32.40 -4.52
CA THR A 114 14.76 33.64 -4.04
C THR A 114 16.29 33.71 -4.12
N ILE A 115 17.02 32.65 -4.51
CA ILE A 115 18.49 32.76 -4.62
C ILE A 115 18.88 33.25 -6.02
N SER A 116 18.49 34.49 -6.35
CA SER A 116 19.07 35.24 -7.47
C SER A 116 20.16 36.15 -6.92
N VAL A 117 21.39 35.64 -6.81
CA VAL A 117 22.56 36.48 -6.53
C VAL A 117 22.82 37.36 -7.74
N ARG A 118 22.45 38.65 -7.64
CA ARG A 118 22.80 39.66 -8.64
C ARG A 118 24.33 39.73 -8.71
N LYS A 119 24.88 39.42 -9.89
CA LYS A 119 26.29 39.64 -10.22
C LYS A 119 26.55 41.15 -10.13
N VAL A 120 27.21 41.59 -9.05
CA VAL A 120 27.79 42.93 -8.97
C VAL A 120 28.91 42.97 -10.00
N VAL A 121 28.71 43.75 -11.06
CA VAL A 121 29.78 44.13 -11.98
C VAL A 121 30.63 45.16 -11.24
N LEU A 122 31.89 44.84 -11.00
CA LEU A 122 32.92 45.77 -10.54
C LEU A 122 33.46 46.57 -11.73
#